data_AF-A0A7V0QP69-F1
#
_entry.id   AF-A0A7V0QP69-F1
#
_cell.length_a   1.000
_cell.length_b   1.000
_cell.length_c   1.000
_cell.angle_alpha   90.00
_cell.angle_beta   90.00
_cell.angle_gamma   90.00
#
_symmetry.space_group_name_H-M   'P 1'
#
loop_
_entity.id
_entity.type
_entity.pdbx_description
1 polymer ?
#
loop_
_entity_poly.entity_id
_entity_poly.type
_entity_poly.pdbx_seq_one_letter_code
_entity_poly.pdbx_strand_id
1 'polypeptide(L)'
;MGRKGKYLPLIEDYLGRRARLYEGERAILVGVLPPGRTSWEDAELLEELAALVRTAGAQVLAKVVQRRARPDPATFVGRGKVEELAALARDLSADVLVMGDELTP
;
A
#
# COMPACT_ATOMS: atom_id res chain seq x y z
N MET A 1 -14.96 4.02 -45.58
CA MET A 1 -13.74 3.18 -45.47
C MET A 1 -13.28 3.20 -44.01
N GLY A 2 -13.26 2.05 -43.34
CA GLY A 2 -12.56 1.80 -42.06
C GLY A 2 -13.10 2.44 -40.78
N ARG A 3 -14.18 1.90 -40.19
CA ARG A 3 -14.44 2.08 -38.75
C ARG A 3 -13.26 1.49 -37.98
N LYS A 4 -12.43 2.32 -37.33
CA LYS A 4 -11.36 1.84 -36.45
C LYS A 4 -11.99 1.06 -35.29
N GLY A 5 -11.82 -0.26 -35.32
CA GLY A 5 -12.26 -1.15 -34.26
C GLY A 5 -11.61 -0.74 -32.94
N LYS A 6 -12.43 -0.35 -31.96
CA LYS A 6 -12.05 -0.44 -30.56
C LYS A 6 -11.93 -1.93 -30.26
N TYR A 7 -10.70 -2.44 -30.21
CA TYR A 7 -10.44 -3.79 -29.75
C TYR A 7 -11.02 -3.92 -28.33
N LEU A 8 -12.03 -4.77 -28.19
CA LEU A 8 -12.49 -5.24 -26.89
C LEU A 8 -11.27 -5.90 -26.21
N PRO A 9 -10.95 -5.56 -24.95
CA PRO A 9 -9.92 -6.29 -24.23
C PRO A 9 -10.25 -7.79 -24.29
N LEU A 10 -9.27 -8.60 -24.69
CA LEU A 10 -9.40 -10.06 -24.80
C LEU A 10 -9.98 -10.61 -23.49
N ILE A 11 -10.79 -11.68 -23.58
CA ILE A 11 -11.48 -12.30 -22.43
C ILE A 11 -10.52 -12.55 -21.24
N GLU A 12 -9.26 -12.88 -21.54
CA GLU A 12 -8.17 -13.07 -20.58
C GLU A 12 -7.91 -11.83 -19.71
N ASP A 13 -7.90 -10.64 -20.31
CA ASP A 13 -7.67 -9.36 -19.65
C ASP A 13 -8.85 -9.00 -18.71
N TYR A 14 -10.07 -9.39 -19.11
CA TYR A 14 -11.28 -9.21 -18.30
C TYR A 14 -11.32 -10.16 -17.12
N LEU A 15 -10.95 -11.43 -17.33
CA LEU A 15 -10.85 -12.43 -16.26
C LEU A 15 -9.74 -12.08 -15.28
N GLY A 16 -8.58 -11.63 -15.76
CA GLY A 16 -7.47 -11.20 -14.90
C GLY A 16 -7.86 -10.00 -14.02
N ARG A 17 -8.58 -9.02 -14.56
CA ARG A 17 -9.06 -7.86 -13.79
C ARG A 17 -10.12 -8.26 -12.76
N ARG A 18 -11.05 -9.15 -13.11
CA ARG A 18 -12.05 -9.67 -12.16
C ARG A 18 -11.43 -10.55 -11.08
N ALA A 19 -10.46 -11.39 -11.40
CA ALA A 19 -9.73 -12.18 -10.41
C ALA A 19 -9.10 -11.27 -9.35
N ARG A 20 -8.41 -10.20 -9.77
CA ARG A 20 -7.86 -9.20 -8.83
C ARG A 20 -8.93 -8.50 -7.98
N LEU A 21 -10.09 -8.17 -8.57
CA LEU A 21 -11.22 -7.61 -7.81
C LEU A 21 -11.79 -8.58 -6.75
N TYR A 22 -11.70 -9.89 -6.99
CA TYR A 22 -12.16 -10.92 -6.06
C TYR A 22 -11.11 -11.34 -5.02
N GLU A 23 -9.82 -11.16 -5.31
CA GLU A 23 -8.71 -11.48 -4.40
C GLU A 23 -8.40 -10.37 -3.38
N GLY A 24 -9.02 -9.20 -3.52
CA GLY A 24 -8.80 -8.05 -2.66
C GLY A 24 -7.53 -7.28 -3.01
N GLU A 25 -7.44 -6.03 -2.57
CA GLU A 25 -6.24 -5.20 -2.81
C GLU A 25 -5.05 -5.73 -2.02
N ARG A 26 -3.87 -5.69 -2.62
CA ARG A 26 -2.62 -6.10 -1.99
C ARG A 26 -1.92 -4.88 -1.39
N ALA A 27 -1.88 -4.81 -0.07
CA ALA A 27 -1.49 -3.62 0.68
C ALA A 27 -0.11 -3.73 1.32
N ILE A 28 0.65 -2.64 1.30
CA ILE A 28 1.81 -2.44 2.19
C ILE A 28 1.41 -1.41 3.24
N LEU A 29 1.64 -1.72 4.51
CA LEU A 29 1.36 -0.81 5.62
C LEU A 29 2.57 0.08 5.89
N VAL A 30 2.35 1.38 6.06
CA VAL A 30 3.41 2.36 6.29
C VAL A 30 3.12 3.18 7.53
N GLY A 31 3.95 3.01 8.56
CA GLY A 31 3.87 3.79 9.80
C GLY A 31 5.03 4.78 9.94
N VAL A 32 4.74 6.01 10.34
CA VAL A 32 5.76 6.97 10.80
C VAL A 32 5.70 7.04 12.31
N LEU A 33 6.71 6.49 12.98
CA LEU A 33 6.70 6.33 14.43
C LEU A 33 7.83 7.13 15.07
N PRO A 34 7.59 7.78 16.22
CA PRO A 34 8.62 8.54 16.91
C PRO A 34 9.78 7.64 17.37
N PRO A 35 11.00 8.19 17.47
CA PRO A 35 12.12 7.49 18.08
C PRO A 35 11.83 7.25 19.58
N GLY A 36 12.44 6.20 20.15
CA GLY A 36 12.31 5.88 21.57
C GLY A 36 11.11 5.01 21.95
N ARG A 37 10.24 4.62 21.00
CA ARG A 37 9.25 3.55 21.20
C ARG A 37 9.93 2.19 21.28
N THR A 38 9.32 1.29 22.05
CA THR A 38 9.75 -0.10 22.11
C THR A 38 9.30 -0.88 20.87
N SER A 39 10.04 -1.93 20.50
CA SER A 39 9.66 -2.79 19.38
C SER A 39 8.30 -3.46 19.55
N TRP A 40 7.85 -3.64 20.79
CA TRP A 40 6.56 -4.23 21.11
C TRP A 40 5.41 -3.27 20.83
N GLU A 41 5.51 -2.01 21.26
CA GLU A 41 4.48 -0.98 21.00
C GLU A 41 4.30 -0.69 19.51
N ASP A 42 5.35 -0.85 18.71
CA ASP A 42 5.27 -0.69 17.26
C ASP A 42 4.62 -1.91 16.59
N ALA A 43 4.91 -3.11 17.10
CA ALA A 43 4.31 -4.34 16.60
C ALA A 43 2.80 -4.37 16.87
N GLU A 44 2.34 -3.95 18.05
CA GLU A 44 0.91 -3.86 18.38
C GLU A 44 0.17 -2.91 17.44
N LEU A 45 0.67 -1.67 17.30
CA LEU A 45 0.04 -0.67 16.43
C LEU A 45 -0.07 -1.16 14.97
N LEU A 46 1.00 -1.77 14.45
CA LEU A 46 0.99 -2.30 13.08
C LEU A 46 0.12 -3.56 12.94
N GLU A 47 -0.11 -4.32 14.01
CA GLU A 47 -1.02 -5.45 13.98
C GLU A 47 -2.48 -5.00 14.01
N GLU A 48 -2.80 -3.96 14.79
CA GLU A 48 -4.11 -3.31 14.76
C GLU A 48 -4.44 -2.79 13.36
N LEU A 49 -3.53 -2.02 12.76
CA LEU A 49 -3.71 -1.53 11.39
C LEU A 49 -3.86 -2.69 10.39
N ALA A 50 -3.08 -3.76 10.56
CA ALA A 50 -3.21 -4.95 9.71
C ALA A 50 -4.55 -5.65 9.88
N ALA A 51 -5.10 -5.72 11.09
CA ALA A 51 -6.43 -6.28 11.34
C ALA A 51 -7.53 -5.47 10.65
N LEU A 52 -7.44 -4.13 10.69
CA LEU A 52 -8.38 -3.24 9.98
C LEU A 52 -8.31 -3.45 8.46
N VAL A 53 -7.10 -3.48 7.89
CA VAL A 53 -6.89 -3.68 6.45
C VAL A 53 -7.40 -5.05 5.99
N ARG A 54 -7.16 -6.12 6.78
CA ARG A 54 -7.71 -7.45 6.49
C ARG A 54 -9.23 -7.48 6.57
N THR A 55 -9.82 -6.77 7.53
CA THR A 55 -11.28 -6.64 7.68
C THR A 55 -11.90 -5.90 6.49
N ALA A 56 -11.17 -4.95 5.90
CA ALA A 56 -11.56 -4.27 4.66
C ALA A 56 -11.40 -5.15 3.40
N GLY A 57 -10.93 -6.40 3.54
CA GLY A 57 -10.79 -7.36 2.44
C GLY A 57 -9.47 -7.28 1.69
N ALA A 58 -8.47 -6.58 2.22
CA ALA A 58 -7.16 -6.45 1.59
C ALA A 58 -6.13 -7.43 2.19
N GLN A 59 -5.18 -7.87 1.36
CA GLN A 59 -4.05 -8.71 1.76
C GLN A 59 -2.87 -7.84 2.20
N VAL A 60 -2.39 -8.00 3.42
CA VAL A 60 -1.17 -7.33 3.88
C VAL A 60 0.08 -8.07 3.39
N LEU A 61 0.86 -7.43 2.52
CA LEU A 61 2.10 -7.95 1.94
C LEU A 61 3.33 -7.65 2.80
N ALA A 62 3.40 -6.44 3.35
CA ALA A 62 4.52 -5.99 4.15
C ALA A 62 4.11 -4.88 5.12
N LYS A 63 4.93 -4.69 6.16
CA LYS A 63 4.83 -3.60 7.14
C LYS A 63 6.14 -2.83 7.12
N VAL A 64 6.07 -1.52 6.91
CA VAL A 64 7.24 -0.64 6.83
C VAL A 64 7.10 0.45 7.89
N VAL A 65 8.17 0.64 8.66
CA VAL A 65 8.26 1.71 9.66
C VAL A 65 9.34 2.69 9.26
N GLN A 66 8.99 3.98 9.30
CA GLN A 66 9.92 5.08 9.16
C GLN A 66 10.03 5.81 10.51
N ARG A 67 11.22 5.84 11.10
CA ARG A 67 11.46 6.53 12.38
C ARG A 67 11.64 8.01 12.16
N ARG A 68 10.72 8.83 12.69
CA ARG A 68 10.77 10.31 12.62
C ARG A 68 9.98 10.87 13.80
N ALA A 69 10.45 11.99 14.36
CA ALA A 69 9.70 12.68 15.41
C ALA A 69 8.33 13.18 14.94
N ARG A 70 8.20 13.52 13.65
CA ARG A 70 6.96 13.92 12.97
C ARG A 70 7.00 13.46 11.50
N PRO A 71 5.84 13.28 10.85
CA PRO A 71 5.77 13.07 9.41
C PRO A 71 6.49 14.17 8.62
N ASP A 72 7.06 13.80 7.48
CA ASP A 72 7.57 14.75 6.50
C ASP A 72 6.39 15.51 5.86
N PRO A 73 6.39 16.85 5.83
CA PRO A 73 5.22 17.60 5.36
C PRO A 73 4.93 17.44 3.87
N ALA A 74 5.93 17.06 3.05
CA ALA A 74 5.75 16.92 1.62
C ALA A 74 5.44 15.49 1.19
N THR A 75 5.89 14.49 1.96
CA THR A 75 5.88 13.09 1.53
C THR A 75 5.43 12.11 2.61
N PHE A 76 5.07 12.60 3.80
CA PHE A 76 4.80 11.84 5.03
C PHE A 76 6.00 11.05 5.57
N VAL A 77 6.72 10.31 4.72
CA VAL A 77 7.86 9.45 5.09
C VAL A 77 9.24 10.01 4.75
N GLY A 78 9.33 11.06 3.93
CA GLY A 78 10.59 11.60 3.37
C GLY A 78 10.95 10.98 2.01
N ARG A 79 11.54 11.78 1.11
CA ARG A 79 11.87 11.38 -0.29
C ARG A 79 12.54 10.02 -0.40
N GLY A 80 13.70 9.80 0.24
CA GLY A 80 14.43 8.52 0.21
C GLY A 80 13.54 7.30 0.46
N LYS A 81 12.64 7.42 1.45
CA LYS A 81 11.73 6.33 1.80
C LYS A 81 10.60 6.15 0.77
N VAL A 82 10.17 7.21 0.10
CA VAL A 82 9.25 7.12 -1.05
C VAL A 82 9.86 6.28 -2.17
N GLU A 83 11.14 6.51 -2.50
CA GLU A 83 11.80 5.73 -3.55
C GLU A 83 11.92 4.24 -3.15
N GLU A 84 12.28 3.96 -1.88
CA GLU A 84 12.31 2.60 -1.34
C GLU A 84 10.92 1.92 -1.36
N LEU A 85 9.87 2.63 -0.93
CA LEU A 85 8.49 2.12 -0.95
C LEU A 85 8.00 1.87 -2.38
N ALA A 86 8.37 2.73 -3.33
CA ALA A 86 8.03 2.55 -4.73
C ALA A 86 8.74 1.31 -5.34
N ALA A 87 9.99 1.04 -4.95
CA ALA A 87 10.67 -0.19 -5.33
C ALA A 87 9.97 -1.41 -4.72
N LEU A 88 9.73 -1.39 -3.40
CA LEU A 88 9.07 -2.48 -2.68
C LEU A 88 7.66 -2.78 -3.23
N ALA A 89 6.87 -1.75 -3.54
CA ALA A 89 5.55 -1.91 -4.12
C ALA A 89 5.59 -2.59 -5.49
N ARG A 90 6.59 -2.30 -6.32
CA ARG A 90 6.78 -2.99 -7.61
C ARG A 90 7.20 -4.45 -7.40
N ASP A 91 8.18 -4.68 -6.54
CA ASP A 91 8.73 -6.01 -6.27
C ASP A 91 7.67 -6.96 -5.69
N LEU A 92 6.85 -6.44 -4.77
CA LEU A 92 5.75 -7.20 -4.19
C LEU A 92 4.47 -7.12 -5.03
N SER A 93 4.43 -6.34 -6.11
CA SER A 93 3.23 -6.08 -6.90
C SER A 93 2.04 -5.65 -6.03
N ALA A 94 2.29 -4.72 -5.12
CA ALA A 94 1.28 -4.12 -4.26
C ALA A 94 0.37 -3.19 -5.07
N ASP A 95 -0.93 -3.21 -4.77
CA ASP A 95 -1.93 -2.34 -5.38
C ASP A 95 -2.02 -1.01 -4.62
N VAL A 96 -1.83 -1.04 -3.30
CA VAL A 96 -2.03 0.12 -2.42
C VAL A 96 -0.95 0.25 -1.33
N LEU A 97 -0.68 1.48 -0.94
CA LEU A 97 0.03 1.81 0.31
C LEU A 97 -1.00 2.32 1.32
N VAL A 98 -1.06 1.71 2.50
CA VAL A 98 -1.92 2.15 3.59
C VAL A 98 -1.08 2.91 4.61
N MET A 99 -1.37 4.19 4.76
CA MET A 99 -0.68 5.06 5.71
C MET A 99 -1.36 4.93 7.07
N GLY A 100 -0.56 4.74 8.13
CA GLY A 100 -1.06 4.59 9.50
C GLY A 100 -1.56 5.90 10.14
N ASP A 101 -1.52 7.01 9.42
CA ASP A 101 -2.00 8.31 9.85
C ASP A 101 -2.54 9.07 8.62
N GLU A 102 -3.28 10.14 8.86
CA GLU A 102 -3.94 10.92 7.81
C GLU A 102 -2.93 11.68 6.94
N LEU A 103 -3.16 11.71 5.63
CA LEU A 103 -2.40 12.51 4.69
C LEU A 103 -3.11 13.85 4.47
N THR A 104 -2.37 14.95 4.56
CA THR A 104 -2.87 16.27 4.18
C THR A 104 -2.65 16.51 2.68
N PRO A 105 -3.67 16.98 1.93
CA PRO A 105 -3.55 17.33 0.51
C PRO A 105 -2.54 18.45 0.19
#